data_AF-A0A257AJV2-F1
#
_entry.id   AF-A0A257AJV2-F1
#
_cell.length_a   1.000
_cell.length_b   1.000
_cell.length_c   1.000
_cell.angle_alpha   90.00
_cell.angle_beta   90.00
_cell.angle_gamma   90.00
#
_symmetry.space_group_name_H-M   'P 1'
#
loop_
_entity.id
_entity.type
_entity.pdbx_description
1 polymer ?
#
loop_
_entity_poly.entity_id
_entity_poly.type
_entity_poly.pdbx_seq_one_letter_code
_entity_poly.pdbx_strand_id
1 'polypeptide(L)'
;FPYIFERVDETSPLYDEAAVPDFSVWRNLFIAFKIQSEHPLIIEYYVNYTALDAEDVVHWASDWPSIPWHVLAIGLEAEAKGLLAFSADKAEAKEVEQTNYIGGPSLNILSQMLDEAESEGYIPFSELLGEYVSTDDAKDRYSKLKTWYEERGHFWVSNGPYYLHSVDITAHTAHLRSVAKYLVEQPLISTELLIIIVVVVVVAIVAVYWYLRKRKAEEAESKE
;
A
#
# COMPACT_ATOMS: atom_id res chain seq x y z
N PHE A 1 -10.07 -4.15 6.55
CA PHE A 1 -9.20 -3.22 7.31
C PHE A 1 -10.00 -2.74 8.53
N PRO A 2 -9.43 -2.70 9.75
CA PRO A 2 -10.17 -2.37 10.98
C PRO A 2 -10.91 -1.03 10.94
N TYR A 3 -10.40 -0.07 10.16
CA TYR A 3 -10.96 1.27 9.98
C TYR A 3 -12.50 1.34 9.92
N ILE A 4 -13.16 0.56 9.06
CA ILE A 4 -14.62 0.65 8.91
C ILE A 4 -15.39 0.21 10.16
N PHE A 5 -14.79 -0.65 11.01
CA PHE A 5 -15.37 -1.05 12.29
C PHE A 5 -15.17 0.03 13.34
N GLU A 6 -13.98 0.65 13.37
CA GLU A 6 -13.67 1.78 14.25
C GLU A 6 -14.60 2.97 14.01
N ARG A 7 -14.99 3.20 12.74
CA ARG A 7 -15.92 4.28 12.37
C ARG A 7 -17.29 4.16 12.99
N VAL A 8 -17.71 2.98 13.44
CA VAL A 8 -19.05 2.74 14.02
C VAL A 8 -19.01 2.34 15.48
N ASP A 9 -17.82 2.19 16.06
CA ASP A 9 -17.64 1.95 17.50
C ASP A 9 -17.62 3.28 18.24
N GLU A 10 -18.64 3.55 19.05
CA GLU A 10 -18.77 4.79 19.85
C GLU A 10 -17.60 5.04 20.81
N THR A 11 -16.83 4.01 21.14
CA THR A 11 -15.64 4.12 21.99
C THR A 11 -14.37 4.45 21.23
N SER A 12 -14.39 4.33 19.89
CA SER A 12 -13.26 4.64 19.04
C SER A 12 -13.07 6.16 18.90
N PRO A 13 -11.83 6.67 18.92
CA PRO A 13 -11.56 8.07 18.57
C PRO A 13 -11.94 8.39 17.11
N LEU A 14 -12.11 7.36 16.27
CA LEU A 14 -12.52 7.49 14.87
C LEU A 14 -14.04 7.41 14.68
N TYR A 15 -14.83 7.25 15.74
CA TYR A 15 -16.28 7.12 15.64
C TYR A 15 -16.92 8.24 14.81
N ASP A 16 -17.78 7.86 13.88
CA ASP A 16 -18.54 8.77 13.04
C ASP A 16 -19.95 8.24 12.84
N GLU A 17 -20.93 8.93 13.43
CA GLU A 17 -22.35 8.57 13.33
C GLU A 17 -22.83 8.48 11.88
N ALA A 18 -22.29 9.32 10.99
CA ALA A 18 -22.64 9.31 9.57
C ALA A 18 -22.21 8.01 8.84
N ALA A 19 -21.27 7.25 9.39
CA ALA A 19 -20.82 5.98 8.81
C ALA A 19 -21.73 4.78 9.18
N VAL A 20 -22.55 4.92 10.23
CA VAL A 20 -23.36 3.81 10.79
C VAL A 20 -24.37 3.22 9.80
N PRO A 21 -25.15 4.03 9.03
CA PRO A 21 -26.13 3.49 8.10
C PRO A 21 -25.51 2.63 7.00
N ASP A 22 -24.45 3.12 6.36
CA ASP A 22 -23.76 2.42 5.27
C ASP A 22 -23.06 1.15 5.76
N PHE A 23 -22.39 1.23 6.92
CA PHE A 23 -21.79 0.07 7.55
C PHE A 23 -22.83 -1.02 7.86
N SER A 24 -24.01 -0.63 8.34
CA SER A 24 -25.08 -1.57 8.68
C SER A 24 -25.57 -2.35 7.45
N VAL A 25 -25.69 -1.67 6.30
CA VAL A 25 -26.02 -2.32 5.03
C VAL A 25 -24.90 -3.26 4.60
N TRP A 26 -23.65 -2.79 4.59
CA TRP A 26 -22.49 -3.59 4.22
C TRP A 26 -22.34 -4.83 5.10
N ARG A 27 -22.51 -4.69 6.42
CA ARG A 27 -22.30 -5.76 7.41
C ARG A 27 -23.34 -6.89 7.32
N ASN A 28 -24.55 -6.60 6.80
CA ASN A 28 -25.54 -7.64 6.50
C ASN A 28 -25.10 -8.54 5.34
N LEU A 29 -24.35 -7.98 4.40
CA LEU A 29 -23.86 -8.66 3.21
C LEU A 29 -22.49 -9.31 3.43
N PHE A 30 -21.59 -8.66 4.17
CA PHE A 30 -20.26 -9.15 4.48
C PHE A 30 -20.22 -9.86 5.83
N ILE A 31 -19.72 -11.09 5.89
CA ILE A 31 -19.59 -11.85 7.14
C ILE A 31 -18.16 -11.77 7.66
N ALA A 32 -17.20 -12.25 6.88
CA ALA A 32 -15.79 -12.34 7.28
C ALA A 32 -14.89 -12.59 6.06
N PHE A 33 -13.59 -12.41 6.22
CA PHE A 33 -12.57 -12.99 5.35
C PHE A 33 -11.51 -13.69 6.19
N LYS A 34 -10.77 -14.61 5.58
CA LYS A 34 -9.63 -15.29 6.19
C LYS A 34 -8.49 -15.39 5.19
N ILE A 35 -7.31 -14.92 5.59
CA ILE A 35 -6.07 -15.17 4.84
C ILE A 35 -5.69 -16.64 5.06
N GLN A 36 -5.72 -17.45 4.00
CA GLN A 36 -5.36 -18.87 4.04
C GLN A 36 -3.89 -19.10 3.73
N SER A 37 -3.33 -18.26 2.87
CA SER A 37 -1.92 -18.27 2.49
C SER A 37 -1.51 -16.86 2.09
N GLU A 38 -0.28 -16.47 2.43
CA GLU A 38 0.29 -15.18 2.05
C GLU A 38 1.11 -15.31 0.75
N HIS A 39 1.67 -16.49 0.49
CA HIS A 39 2.53 -16.76 -0.65
C HIS A 39 2.27 -18.16 -1.26
N PRO A 40 1.47 -18.28 -2.35
CA PRO A 40 0.72 -17.20 -3.01
C PRO A 40 -0.39 -16.66 -2.09
N LEU A 41 -0.82 -15.42 -2.33
CA LEU A 41 -1.91 -14.82 -1.58
C LEU A 41 -3.23 -15.53 -1.91
N ILE A 42 -3.82 -16.18 -0.90
CA ILE A 42 -5.12 -16.85 -0.97
C ILE A 42 -5.97 -16.32 0.17
N ILE A 43 -7.08 -15.69 -0.16
CA ILE A 43 -8.05 -15.14 0.80
C ILE A 43 -9.39 -15.82 0.55
N GLU A 44 -9.97 -16.36 1.61
CA GLU A 44 -11.35 -16.86 1.62
C GLU A 44 -12.29 -15.76 2.10
N TYR A 45 -13.40 -15.57 1.39
CA TYR A 45 -14.44 -14.61 1.74
C TYR A 45 -15.74 -15.33 2.07
N TYR A 46 -16.41 -14.85 3.13
CA TYR A 46 -17.70 -15.32 3.61
C TYR A 46 -18.69 -14.17 3.49
N VAL A 47 -19.68 -14.32 2.61
CA VAL A 47 -20.63 -13.26 2.26
C VAL A 47 -22.05 -13.83 2.11
N ASN A 48 -23.04 -13.01 2.41
CA ASN A 48 -24.45 -13.23 2.05
C ASN A 48 -24.83 -12.53 0.74
N TYR A 49 -23.91 -11.76 0.15
CA TYR A 49 -24.13 -11.12 -1.13
C TYR A 49 -24.32 -12.17 -2.24
N THR A 50 -25.32 -11.95 -3.09
CA THR A 50 -25.64 -12.84 -4.21
C THR A 50 -25.92 -12.00 -5.44
N ALA A 51 -25.48 -12.50 -6.59
CA ALA A 51 -25.72 -11.94 -7.91
C ALA A 51 -26.00 -13.10 -8.88
N LEU A 52 -26.52 -12.78 -10.08
CA LEU A 52 -26.77 -13.80 -11.11
C LEU A 52 -25.47 -14.45 -11.59
N ASP A 53 -24.43 -13.63 -11.74
CA ASP A 53 -23.11 -14.04 -12.18
C ASP A 53 -22.19 -14.22 -10.96
N ALA A 54 -21.44 -15.33 -10.92
CA ALA A 54 -20.56 -15.63 -9.80
C ALA A 54 -19.38 -14.64 -9.73
N GLU A 55 -18.95 -14.15 -10.89
CA GLU A 55 -17.91 -13.15 -11.06
C GLU A 55 -18.25 -11.84 -10.34
N ASP A 56 -19.52 -11.44 -10.34
CA ASP A 56 -19.98 -10.24 -9.63
C ASP A 56 -19.97 -10.43 -8.11
N VAL A 57 -20.29 -11.64 -7.63
CA VAL A 57 -20.19 -11.98 -6.20
C VAL A 57 -18.73 -11.94 -5.76
N VAL A 58 -17.84 -12.53 -6.56
CA VAL A 58 -16.40 -12.54 -6.29
C VAL A 58 -15.86 -11.11 -6.33
N HIS A 59 -16.15 -10.33 -7.37
CA HIS A 59 -15.68 -8.95 -7.52
C HIS A 59 -16.17 -8.05 -6.38
N TRP A 60 -17.42 -8.20 -5.95
CA TRP A 60 -17.95 -7.46 -4.80
C TRP A 60 -17.24 -7.81 -3.49
N ALA A 61 -16.93 -9.10 -3.28
CA ALA A 61 -16.27 -9.56 -2.06
C ALA A 61 -14.76 -9.24 -2.04
N SER A 62 -14.10 -9.36 -3.19
CA SER A 62 -12.66 -9.12 -3.34
C SER A 62 -12.38 -7.62 -3.39
N ASP A 63 -12.18 -7.02 -2.22
CA ASP A 63 -11.75 -5.64 -2.11
C ASP A 63 -10.30 -5.47 -2.63
N TRP A 64 -10.01 -4.30 -3.22
CA TRP A 64 -8.67 -3.96 -3.72
C TRP A 64 -8.19 -2.68 -3.03
N PRO A 65 -6.99 -2.69 -2.40
CA PRO A 65 -6.51 -1.52 -1.68
C PRO A 65 -6.24 -0.37 -2.66
N SER A 66 -7.13 0.62 -2.66
CA SER A 66 -7.11 1.76 -3.59
C SER A 66 -6.21 2.92 -3.13
N ILE A 67 -5.98 3.03 -1.82
CA ILE A 67 -5.16 4.07 -1.20
C ILE A 67 -4.03 3.40 -0.41
N PRO A 68 -2.76 3.83 -0.58
CA PRO A 68 -1.68 3.32 0.25
C PRO A 68 -1.94 3.58 1.74
N TRP A 69 -1.75 2.58 2.59
CA TRP A 69 -2.14 2.64 4.00
C TRP A 69 -1.52 3.84 4.76
N HIS A 70 -0.29 4.24 4.42
CA HIS A 70 0.43 5.34 5.07
C HIS A 70 -0.15 6.72 4.69
N VAL A 71 -0.86 6.82 3.55
CA VAL A 71 -1.66 8.01 3.22
C VAL A 71 -2.91 8.07 4.10
N LEU A 72 -3.59 6.94 4.29
CA LEU A 72 -4.74 6.89 5.19
C LEU A 72 -4.33 7.16 6.65
N ALA A 73 -3.18 6.65 7.08
CA ALA A 73 -2.66 6.75 8.44
C ALA A 73 -2.61 8.20 8.96
N ILE A 74 -2.07 9.13 8.17
CA ILE A 74 -1.98 10.54 8.58
C ILE A 74 -3.35 11.21 8.74
N GLY A 75 -4.37 10.78 7.98
CA GLY A 75 -5.74 11.23 8.18
C GLY A 75 -6.42 10.57 9.38
N LEU A 76 -6.11 9.30 9.66
CA LEU A 76 -6.56 8.62 10.88
C LEU A 76 -6.04 9.34 12.13
N GLU A 77 -4.75 9.71 12.14
CA GLU A 77 -4.18 10.46 13.25
C GLU A 77 -4.80 11.85 13.39
N ALA A 78 -4.98 12.57 12.28
CA ALA A 78 -5.63 13.88 12.31
C ALA A 78 -7.05 13.81 12.88
N GLU A 79 -7.83 12.82 12.48
CA GLU A 79 -9.19 12.64 12.98
C GLU A 79 -9.22 12.16 14.43
N ALA A 80 -8.35 11.22 14.81
CA ALA A 80 -8.24 10.77 16.19
C ALA A 80 -7.84 11.89 17.16
N LYS A 81 -7.05 12.86 16.70
CA LYS A 81 -6.70 14.08 17.45
C LYS A 81 -7.79 15.17 17.37
N GLY A 82 -8.87 14.94 16.64
CA GLY A 82 -9.96 15.90 16.46
C GLY A 82 -9.56 17.15 15.68
N LEU A 83 -8.56 17.04 14.78
CA LEU A 83 -8.09 18.15 13.94
C LEU A 83 -8.76 18.18 12.56
N LEU A 84 -9.18 17.02 12.08
CA LEU A 84 -9.93 16.84 10.82
C LEU A 84 -11.08 15.86 11.03
N ALA A 85 -11.99 15.78 10.08
CA ALA A 85 -12.98 14.71 10.02
C ALA A 85 -13.19 14.25 8.57
N PHE A 86 -13.32 12.93 8.34
CA PHE A 86 -13.53 12.39 7.01
C PHE A 86 -14.94 12.70 6.46
N SER A 87 -15.98 12.71 7.30
CA SER A 87 -17.33 13.06 6.88
C SER A 87 -17.63 14.55 7.06
N ALA A 88 -18.49 15.08 6.20
CA ALA A 88 -18.95 16.45 6.30
C ALA A 88 -19.76 16.70 7.59
N ASP A 89 -20.64 15.76 7.96
CA ASP A 89 -21.48 15.88 9.16
C ASP A 89 -20.63 15.95 10.44
N LYS A 90 -19.61 15.09 10.57
CA LYS A 90 -18.68 15.14 11.71
C LYS A 90 -17.81 16.40 11.69
N ALA A 91 -17.38 16.83 10.50
CA ALA A 91 -16.62 18.08 10.35
C ALA A 91 -17.43 19.29 10.83
N GLU A 92 -18.70 19.40 10.42
CA GLU A 92 -19.62 20.44 10.86
C GLU A 92 -19.88 20.37 12.38
N ALA A 93 -20.22 19.19 12.89
CA ALA A 93 -20.53 18.99 14.31
C ALA A 93 -19.35 19.27 15.25
N LYS A 94 -18.11 19.09 14.77
CA LYS A 94 -16.88 19.34 15.54
C LYS A 94 -16.23 20.68 15.22
N GLU A 95 -16.78 21.45 14.28
CA GLU A 95 -16.22 22.71 13.79
C GLU A 95 -14.76 22.56 13.29
N VAL A 96 -14.46 21.45 12.59
CA VAL A 96 -13.15 21.14 12.01
C VAL A 96 -13.24 21.06 10.49
N GLU A 97 -12.09 21.11 9.82
CA GLU A 97 -12.03 20.96 8.36
C GLU A 97 -12.32 19.50 7.96
N GLN A 98 -13.07 19.32 6.86
CA GLN A 98 -13.24 17.99 6.27
C GLN A 98 -11.93 17.54 5.63
N THR A 99 -11.49 16.31 5.93
CA THR A 99 -10.23 15.77 5.42
C THR A 99 -10.18 15.81 3.90
N ASN A 100 -9.17 16.49 3.36
CA ASN A 100 -8.92 16.59 1.94
C ASN A 100 -7.43 16.41 1.63
N TYR A 101 -7.10 15.34 0.92
CA TYR A 101 -5.72 14.98 0.57
C TYR A 101 -5.21 15.70 -0.69
N ILE A 102 -6.03 16.51 -1.36
CA ILE A 102 -5.70 17.20 -2.60
C ILE A 102 -5.45 18.68 -2.36
N GLY A 103 -6.21 19.31 -1.47
CA GLY A 103 -6.26 20.76 -1.35
C GLY A 103 -6.87 21.29 -0.06
N GLY A 104 -6.75 22.59 0.13
CA GLY A 104 -7.37 23.31 1.24
C GLY A 104 -6.57 23.27 2.55
N PRO A 105 -7.14 23.79 3.64
CA PRO A 105 -6.48 23.88 4.96
C PRO A 105 -6.02 22.53 5.50
N SER A 106 -6.71 21.44 5.11
CA SER A 106 -6.39 20.07 5.50
C SER A 106 -4.95 19.66 5.18
N LEU A 107 -4.33 20.20 4.13
CA LEU A 107 -2.97 19.81 3.73
C LEU A 107 -1.90 20.17 4.78
N ASN A 108 -2.06 21.31 5.46
CA ASN A 108 -1.10 21.70 6.50
C ASN A 108 -1.20 20.76 7.72
N ILE A 109 -2.42 20.39 8.11
CA ILE A 109 -2.65 19.45 9.22
C ILE A 109 -2.09 18.06 8.85
N LEU A 110 -2.38 17.57 7.65
CA LEU A 110 -1.86 16.29 7.15
C LEU A 110 -0.33 16.28 7.08
N SER A 111 0.31 17.39 6.71
CA SER A 111 1.77 17.52 6.72
C SER A 111 2.35 17.41 8.13
N GLN A 112 1.69 17.98 9.14
CA GLN A 112 2.12 17.86 10.53
C GLN A 112 1.97 16.42 11.03
N MET A 113 0.85 15.76 10.71
CA MET A 113 0.67 14.35 11.03
C MET A 113 1.70 13.47 10.33
N LEU A 114 2.09 13.81 9.10
CA LEU A 114 3.16 13.09 8.40
C LEU A 114 4.51 13.19 9.10
N ASP A 115 4.88 14.38 9.59
CA ASP A 115 6.13 14.57 10.34
C ASP A 115 6.13 13.76 11.65
N GLU A 116 5.00 13.74 12.36
CA GLU A 116 4.83 12.95 13.58
C GLU A 116 4.88 11.45 13.28
N ALA A 117 4.14 10.99 12.27
CA ALA A 117 4.10 9.61 11.83
C ALA A 117 5.48 9.08 11.38
N GLU A 118 6.26 9.90 10.66
CA GLU A 118 7.63 9.57 10.25
C GLU A 118 8.58 9.50 11.45
N SER A 119 8.47 10.43 12.41
CA SER A 119 9.32 10.44 13.61
C SER A 119 9.08 9.20 14.48
N GLU A 120 7.82 8.86 14.70
CA GLU A 120 7.41 7.75 15.57
C GLU A 120 7.45 6.40 14.85
N GLY A 121 7.40 6.39 13.51
CA GLY A 121 7.18 5.19 12.72
C GLY A 121 5.80 4.61 12.96
N TYR A 122 4.78 5.48 12.93
CA TYR A 122 3.39 5.16 13.24
C TYR A 122 2.84 4.09 12.29
N ILE A 123 2.25 3.04 12.85
CA ILE A 123 1.55 2.00 12.10
C ILE A 123 0.11 1.97 12.63
N PRO A 124 -0.90 2.33 11.82
CA PRO A 124 -2.28 2.27 12.26
C PRO A 124 -2.68 0.81 12.50
N PHE A 125 -3.47 0.55 13.55
CA PHE A 125 -3.91 -0.81 13.91
C PHE A 125 -2.72 -1.77 14.01
N SER A 126 -1.71 -1.38 14.79
CA SER A 126 -0.41 -2.06 14.88
C SER A 126 -0.53 -3.51 15.37
N GLU A 127 -1.60 -3.86 16.08
CA GLU A 127 -1.93 -5.22 16.48
C GLU A 127 -2.15 -6.15 15.28
N LEU A 128 -2.56 -5.61 14.13
CA LEU A 128 -2.74 -6.33 12.88
C LEU A 128 -1.63 -6.02 11.88
N LEU A 129 -1.35 -4.74 11.62
CA LEU A 129 -0.40 -4.34 10.58
C LEU A 129 1.06 -4.50 11.01
N GLY A 130 1.35 -4.54 12.31
CA GLY A 130 2.70 -4.71 12.83
C GLY A 130 3.32 -6.08 12.53
N GLU A 131 2.50 -7.06 12.15
CA GLU A 131 2.99 -8.35 11.64
C GLU A 131 3.57 -8.25 10.22
N TYR A 132 3.14 -7.23 9.46
CA TYR A 132 3.43 -7.07 8.03
C TYR A 132 4.36 -5.90 7.70
N VAL A 133 4.48 -4.95 8.63
CA VAL A 133 5.21 -3.69 8.42
C VAL A 133 6.07 -3.44 9.65
N SER A 134 7.38 -3.30 9.44
CA SER A 134 8.28 -2.85 10.50
C SER A 134 8.21 -1.34 10.70
N THR A 135 8.61 -0.85 11.87
CA THR A 135 8.73 0.60 12.12
C THR A 135 9.65 1.27 11.10
N ASP A 136 10.77 0.64 10.72
CA ASP A 136 11.69 1.21 9.73
C ASP A 136 11.05 1.29 8.34
N ASP A 137 10.26 0.28 7.94
CA ASP A 137 9.50 0.31 6.68
C ASP A 137 8.42 1.40 6.69
N ALA A 138 7.77 1.62 7.84
CA ALA A 138 6.79 2.69 8.01
C ALA A 138 7.45 4.05 7.80
N LYS A 139 8.60 4.29 8.45
CA LYS A 139 9.38 5.54 8.31
C LYS A 139 9.80 5.79 6.87
N ASP A 140 10.33 4.78 6.20
CA ASP A 140 10.71 4.88 4.78
C ASP A 140 9.51 5.23 3.88
N ARG A 141 8.33 4.63 4.12
CA ARG A 141 7.10 4.97 3.39
C ARG A 141 6.64 6.40 3.65
N TYR A 142 6.68 6.89 4.89
CA TYR A 142 6.36 8.28 5.21
C TYR A 142 7.34 9.26 4.58
N SER A 143 8.63 8.95 4.57
CA SER A 143 9.64 9.78 3.91
C SER A 143 9.40 9.92 2.40
N LYS A 144 8.96 8.83 1.75
CA LYS A 144 8.52 8.84 0.34
C LYS A 144 7.25 9.66 0.13
N LEU A 145 6.29 9.58 1.05
CA LEU A 145 5.08 10.40 1.01
C LEU A 145 5.40 11.89 1.19
N LYS A 146 6.39 12.22 2.02
CA LYS A 146 6.87 13.59 2.21
C LYS A 146 7.50 14.14 0.93
N THR A 147 8.37 13.37 0.29
CA THR A 147 8.92 13.70 -1.04
C THR A 147 7.81 13.91 -2.06
N TRP A 148 6.79 13.05 -2.05
CA TRP A 148 5.63 13.20 -2.93
C TRP A 148 4.89 14.52 -2.70
N TYR A 149 4.63 14.87 -1.44
CA TYR A 149 3.98 16.13 -1.08
C TYR A 149 4.81 17.35 -1.49
N GLU A 150 6.12 17.33 -1.30
CA GLU A 150 7.03 18.40 -1.75
C GLU A 150 7.02 18.57 -3.28
N GLU A 151 6.96 17.48 -4.04
CA GLU A 151 6.93 17.52 -5.51
C GLU A 151 5.57 17.87 -6.12
N ARG A 152 4.47 17.56 -5.44
CA ARG A 152 3.10 17.60 -6.00
C ARG A 152 2.18 18.58 -5.29
N GLY A 153 2.51 18.97 -4.08
CA GLY A 153 1.67 19.82 -3.23
C GLY A 153 0.42 19.14 -2.68
N HIS A 154 0.33 17.81 -2.76
CA HIS A 154 -0.82 17.04 -2.27
C HIS A 154 -0.44 15.62 -1.84
N PHE A 155 -1.31 14.95 -1.08
CA PHE A 155 -1.12 13.58 -0.57
C PHE A 155 -1.87 12.51 -1.37
N TRP A 156 -2.57 12.88 -2.44
CA TRP A 156 -3.27 11.93 -3.31
C TRP A 156 -2.31 11.04 -4.13
N VAL A 157 -1.93 9.91 -3.57
CA VAL A 157 -1.12 8.87 -4.23
C VAL A 157 -2.04 7.85 -4.90
N SER A 158 -1.93 7.69 -6.22
CA SER A 158 -2.71 6.71 -6.97
C SER A 158 -1.96 5.39 -7.13
N ASN A 159 -2.70 4.30 -7.14
CA ASN A 159 -2.24 2.95 -7.50
C ASN A 159 -2.74 2.52 -8.92
N GLY A 160 -3.23 3.46 -9.72
CA GLY A 160 -3.74 3.23 -11.06
C GLY A 160 -2.74 3.55 -12.18
N PRO A 161 -3.16 3.47 -13.47
CA PRO A 161 -2.30 3.75 -14.62
C PRO A 161 -1.90 5.23 -14.79
N TYR A 162 -2.54 6.13 -14.04
CA TYR A 162 -2.26 7.55 -14.01
C TYR A 162 -2.15 8.03 -12.56
N TYR A 163 -1.37 9.08 -12.34
CA TYR A 163 -1.27 9.78 -11.07
C TYR A 163 -1.64 11.25 -11.24
N LEU A 164 -2.12 11.86 -10.14
CA LEU A 164 -2.41 13.28 -10.07
C LEU A 164 -1.09 14.05 -10.03
N HIS A 165 -0.80 14.81 -11.09
CA HIS A 165 0.47 15.52 -11.22
C HIS A 165 0.40 16.92 -10.61
N SER A 166 -0.72 17.62 -10.81
CA SER A 166 -0.98 18.94 -10.25
C SER A 166 -2.48 19.24 -10.26
N VAL A 167 -2.93 20.09 -9.35
CA VAL A 167 -4.29 20.61 -9.29
C VAL A 167 -4.26 22.12 -9.17
N ASP A 168 -5.16 22.77 -9.91
CA ASP A 168 -5.52 24.16 -9.69
C ASP A 168 -7.01 24.20 -9.31
N ILE A 169 -7.26 24.41 -8.01
CA ILE A 169 -8.61 24.43 -7.44
C ILE A 169 -9.36 25.69 -7.90
N THR A 170 -8.66 26.80 -8.11
CA THR A 170 -9.28 28.07 -8.53
C THR A 170 -9.74 27.99 -9.99
N ALA A 171 -8.90 27.40 -10.84
CA ALA A 171 -9.23 27.16 -12.25
C ALA A 171 -10.13 25.92 -12.45
N HIS A 172 -10.38 25.14 -11.40
CA HIS A 172 -11.06 23.84 -11.47
C HIS A 172 -10.43 22.87 -12.48
N THR A 173 -9.09 22.75 -12.47
CA THR A 173 -8.36 21.85 -13.38
C THR A 173 -7.49 20.86 -12.62
N ALA A 174 -7.40 19.64 -13.15
CA ALA A 174 -6.52 18.59 -12.67
C ALA A 174 -5.71 18.04 -13.84
N HIS A 175 -4.40 17.90 -13.65
CA HIS A 175 -3.51 17.33 -14.65
C HIS A 175 -3.07 15.94 -14.20
N LEU A 176 -3.38 14.94 -15.01
CA LEU A 176 -2.99 13.54 -14.79
C LEU A 176 -1.80 13.18 -15.68
N ARG A 177 -0.88 12.37 -15.16
CA ARG A 177 0.24 11.81 -15.95
C ARG A 177 0.31 10.31 -15.78
N SER A 178 0.73 9.62 -16.83
CA SER A 178 0.88 8.16 -16.79
C SER A 178 1.98 7.75 -15.81
N VAL A 179 1.75 6.66 -15.07
CA VAL A 179 2.76 6.02 -14.23
C VAL A 179 3.79 5.22 -15.02
N ALA A 180 3.66 5.11 -16.36
CA ALA A 180 4.50 4.25 -17.20
C ALA A 180 6.01 4.44 -16.99
N LYS A 181 6.46 5.68 -16.70
CA LYS A 181 7.87 5.97 -16.39
C LYS A 181 8.38 5.36 -15.08
N TYR A 182 7.47 4.96 -14.19
CA TYR A 182 7.74 4.33 -12.89
C TYR A 182 7.50 2.81 -12.92
N LEU A 183 6.93 2.27 -14.01
CA LEU A 183 6.79 0.82 -14.17
C LEU A 183 8.17 0.25 -14.47
N VAL A 184 8.81 -0.29 -13.43
CA VAL A 184 9.97 -1.17 -13.61
C VAL A 184 9.41 -2.50 -14.12
N GLU A 185 9.89 -2.97 -15.27
CA GLU A 185 9.61 -4.34 -15.69
C GLU A 185 10.03 -5.29 -14.56
N GLN A 186 9.08 -6.01 -13.99
CA GLN A 186 9.39 -7.02 -12.99
C GLN A 186 10.22 -8.10 -13.69
N PRO A 187 11.46 -8.38 -13.25
CA PRO A 187 12.24 -9.43 -13.86
C PRO A 187 11.48 -10.76 -13.74
N LEU A 188 11.48 -11.55 -14.81
CA LEU A 188 10.84 -12.88 -14.88
C LEU A 188 11.31 -13.86 -13.78
N ILE A 189 12.38 -13.51 -13.06
CA ILE A 189 13.08 -14.34 -12.09
C ILE A 189 13.40 -13.47 -10.87
N SER A 190 13.18 -13.96 -9.65
CA SER A 190 13.55 -13.24 -8.42
C SER A 190 15.06 -12.99 -8.36
N THR A 191 15.48 -11.90 -7.70
CA THR A 191 16.91 -11.56 -7.53
C THR A 191 17.69 -12.69 -6.86
N GLU A 192 17.09 -13.37 -5.90
CA GLU A 192 17.70 -14.53 -5.23
C GLU A 192 17.95 -15.69 -6.20
N LEU A 193 16.96 -16.01 -7.03
CA LEU A 193 17.08 -17.08 -8.02
C LEU A 193 18.05 -16.70 -9.13
N LEU A 194 18.11 -15.42 -9.52
CA LEU A 194 19.14 -14.89 -10.42
C LEU A 194 20.55 -15.08 -9.83
N ILE A 195 20.75 -14.75 -8.55
CA ILE A 195 22.04 -14.95 -7.87
C ILE A 195 22.41 -16.44 -7.87
N ILE A 196 21.48 -17.34 -7.55
CA ILE A 196 21.70 -18.78 -7.56
C ILE A 196 22.12 -19.25 -8.97
N ILE A 197 21.41 -18.82 -10.01
CA ILE A 197 21.73 -19.17 -11.40
C ILE A 197 23.14 -18.69 -11.76
N VAL A 198 23.49 -17.44 -11.44
CA VAL A 198 24.81 -16.88 -11.72
C VAL A 198 25.91 -17.68 -11.01
N VAL A 199 25.72 -18.02 -9.73
CA VAL A 199 26.68 -18.83 -8.97
C VAL A 199 26.88 -20.21 -9.61
N VAL A 200 25.79 -20.90 -9.97
CA VAL A 200 25.86 -22.23 -10.61
C VAL A 200 26.61 -22.16 -11.94
N VAL A 201 26.33 -21.15 -12.77
CA VAL A 201 27.01 -20.96 -14.06
C VAL A 201 28.50 -20.69 -13.87
N VAL A 202 28.88 -19.83 -12.93
CA VAL A 202 30.29 -19.52 -12.65
C VAL A 202 31.04 -20.77 -12.16
N VAL A 203 30.44 -21.55 -11.26
CA VAL A 203 31.03 -22.81 -10.77
C VAL A 203 31.23 -23.81 -11.91
N ALA A 204 30.23 -23.95 -12.80
CA ALA A 204 30.33 -24.84 -13.96
C ALA A 204 31.45 -24.39 -14.92
N ILE A 205 31.58 -23.10 -15.21
CA ILE A 205 32.65 -22.54 -16.06
C ILE A 205 34.02 -22.83 -15.45
N VAL A 206 34.18 -22.61 -14.14
CA VAL A 206 35.44 -22.88 -13.43
C VAL A 206 35.77 -24.37 -13.47
N ALA A 207 34.79 -25.25 -13.24
CA ALA A 207 34.99 -26.71 -13.32
C ALA A 207 35.41 -27.15 -14.73
N VAL A 208 34.77 -26.63 -15.78
CA VAL A 208 35.12 -26.92 -17.18
C VAL A 208 36.52 -26.42 -17.50
N TYR A 209 36.88 -25.21 -17.06
CA TYR A 209 38.24 -24.67 -17.24
C TYR A 209 39.31 -25.57 -16.62
N TRP A 210 39.11 -26.01 -15.38
CA TRP A 210 40.04 -26.91 -14.70
C TRP A 210 40.10 -28.29 -15.37
N TYR A 211 38.97 -28.83 -15.81
CA TYR A 211 38.93 -30.10 -16.53
C TYR A 211 39.72 -30.03 -17.85
N LEU A 212 39.49 -28.98 -18.66
CA LEU A 212 40.21 -28.78 -19.92
C LEU A 212 41.71 -28.54 -19.71
N ARG A 213 42.08 -27.82 -18.65
CA ARG A 213 43.48 -27.62 -18.28
C ARG A 213 44.17 -28.93 -17.90
N LYS A 214 43.51 -29.76 -17.09
CA LYS A 214 44.02 -31.08 -16.70
C LYS A 214 44.19 -31.98 -17.92
N ARG A 215 43.19 -32.04 -18.80
CA ARG A 215 43.25 -32.86 -20.02
C ARG A 215 44.38 -32.43 -20.96
N LYS A 216 44.63 -31.12 -21.11
CA LYS A 216 45.78 -30.62 -21.89
C LYS A 216 47.13 -31.02 -21.29
N ALA A 217 47.24 -31.12 -19.96
CA ALA A 217 48.46 -31.59 -19.31
C ALA A 217 48.67 -33.09 -19.56
N GLU A 218 47.62 -33.90 -19.45
CA GLU A 218 47.67 -35.35 -19.74
C GLU A 218 47.97 -35.65 -21.23
N GLU A 219 47.43 -34.84 -22.16
CA GLU A 219 47.73 -34.91 -23.60
C GLU A 219 49.18 -34.48 -23.94
N ALA A 220 49.82 -33.69 -23.07
CA ALA A 220 51.22 -33.28 -23.23
C ALA A 220 52.19 -34.35 -22.72
N GLU A 221 51.90 -34.97 -21.57
CA GLU A 221 52.69 -36.08 -21.00
C GLU A 221 52.63 -37.36 -21.84
N SER A 222 51.56 -37.60 -22.60
CA SER A 222 51.44 -38.79 -23.47
C SER A 222 52.16 -38.66 -24.82
N LYS A 223 52.78 -37.50 -25.12
CA LYS A 223 53.52 -37.23 -26.36
C LYS A 223 55.05 -37.16 -26.17
N GLU A 224 55.55 -37.26 -24.94
CA GLU A 224 56.97 -37.53 -24.62
C GLU A 224 57.24 -39.03 -24.50
#